data_AF-A0A9E4VHJ6-F1
#
_entry.id   AF-A0A9E4VHJ6-F1
#
_cell.length_a   1.000
_cell.length_b   1.000
_cell.length_c   1.000
_cell.angle_alpha   90.00
_cell.angle_beta   90.00
_cell.angle_gamma   90.00
#
_symmetry.space_group_name_H-M   'P 1'
#
loop_
_entity.id
_entity.type
_entity.pdbx_description
1 polymer ?
#
loop_
_entity_poly.entity_id
_entity_poly.type
_entity_poly.pdbx_seq_one_letter_code
_entity_poly.pdbx_strand_id
1 'polypeptide(L)' 'MSSSTSTDRIEQFFHHLAILKEYAKRVIVSGSPLTPDEEQDRADRIHEFLNIGYSFDLTEKEMVTILYRELFTVA' A
#
# COMPACT_ATOMS: atom_id res chain seq x y z
N MET A 1 10.07 24.82 -4.10
CA MET A 1 9.49 23.64 -4.76
C MET A 1 10.54 22.55 -4.70
N SER A 2 10.43 21.65 -3.72
CA SER A 2 11.41 20.58 -3.55
C SER A 2 11.08 19.48 -4.55
N SER A 3 11.96 19.28 -5.53
CA SER A 3 11.89 18.12 -6.41
C SER A 3 12.06 16.88 -5.54
N SER A 4 10.97 16.17 -5.24
CA SER A 4 11.04 14.86 -4.59
C SER A 4 11.92 13.98 -5.47
N THR A 5 13.05 13.53 -4.94
CA THR A 5 13.97 12.68 -5.68
C THR A 5 13.30 11.32 -5.92
N SER A 6 13.72 10.59 -6.96
CA SER A 6 13.16 9.26 -7.22
C SER A 6 13.30 8.32 -6.02
N THR A 7 14.36 8.49 -5.21
CA THR A 7 14.57 7.77 -3.96
C THR A 7 13.45 8.03 -2.94
N ASP A 8 13.08 9.29 -2.71
CA ASP A 8 12.03 9.65 -1.75
C ASP A 8 10.68 9.02 -2.13
N ARG A 9 10.38 8.95 -3.44
CA ARG A 9 9.16 8.31 -3.94
C ARG A 9 9.17 6.80 -3.76
N ILE A 10 10.32 6.16 -3.95
CA ILE A 10 10.47 4.72 -3.73
C ILE A 10 10.29 4.40 -2.24
N GLU A 11 10.90 5.18 -1.35
CA GLU A 11 10.72 5.03 0.09
C GLU A 11 9.24 5.20 0.49
N GLN A 12 8.59 6.24 -0.04
CA GLN A 12 7.17 6.48 0.17
C GLN A 12 6.30 5.30 -0.34
N PHE A 13 6.60 4.77 -1.53
CA PHE A 13 5.91 3.59 -2.08
C PHE A 13 5.97 2.39 -1.13
N PHE A 14 7.16 2.06 -0.62
CA PHE A 14 7.33 0.94 0.32
C PHE A 14 6.70 1.22 1.68
N HIS A 15 6.69 2.46 2.13
CA HIS A 15 6.03 2.86 3.37
C HIS A 15 4.51 2.66 3.28
N HIS A 16 3.86 3.12 2.20
CA HIS A 16 2.44 2.86 1.99
C HIS A 16 2.14 1.36 1.86
N LEU A 17 2.97 0.63 1.11
CA LEU A 17 2.82 -0.81 0.95
C LEU A 17 2.82 -1.56 2.29
N ALA A 18 3.74 -1.23 3.20
CA ALA A 18 3.84 -1.89 4.50
C ALA A 18 2.54 -1.72 5.32
N ILE A 19 2.02 -0.50 5.39
CA ILE A 19 0.81 -0.20 6.16
C ILE A 19 -0.43 -0.82 5.50
N LEU A 20 -0.54 -0.74 4.18
CA LEU A 20 -1.63 -1.38 3.44
C LEU A 20 -1.62 -2.90 3.63
N LYS A 21 -0.44 -3.54 3.72
CA LYS A 21 -0.33 -4.96 4.07
C LYS A 21 -0.80 -5.27 5.48
N GLU A 22 -0.49 -4.42 6.45
CA GLU A 22 -0.99 -4.59 7.83
C GLU A 22 -2.50 -4.48 7.90
N TYR A 23 -3.10 -3.49 7.22
CA TYR A 23 -4.55 -3.36 7.11
C TYR A 23 -5.17 -4.56 6.41
N ALA A 24 -4.60 -5.01 5.29
CA ALA A 24 -5.07 -6.20 4.60
C ALA A 24 -5.03 -7.44 5.51
N LYS A 25 -3.95 -7.62 6.28
CA LYS A 25 -3.83 -8.73 7.25
C LYS A 25 -4.90 -8.65 8.33
N ARG A 26 -5.11 -7.48 8.93
CA ARG A 26 -6.13 -7.29 9.98
C ARG A 26 -7.53 -7.59 9.47
N VAL A 27 -7.92 -7.02 8.33
CA VAL A 27 -9.28 -7.16 7.81
C VAL A 27 -9.52 -8.54 7.23
N ILE A 28 -8.61 -9.04 6.38
CA ILE A 28 -8.85 -10.24 5.58
C ILE A 28 -8.45 -11.50 6.36
N VAL A 29 -7.32 -11.48 7.06
CA VAL A 29 -6.80 -12.67 7.76
C VAL A 29 -7.38 -12.77 9.17
N SER A 30 -7.44 -11.65 9.90
CA SER A 30 -7.93 -11.66 11.29
C SER A 30 -9.43 -11.36 11.43
N GLY A 31 -10.10 -10.89 10.37
CA GLY A 31 -11.51 -10.48 10.42
C GLY A 31 -11.77 -9.24 11.28
N SER A 32 -10.71 -8.50 11.64
CA SER A 32 -10.79 -7.31 12.47
C SER A 32 -11.03 -6.08 11.59
N PRO A 33 -12.19 -5.40 11.70
CA PRO A 33 -12.47 -4.22 10.90
C PRO A 33 -11.53 -3.06 11.26
N LEU A 34 -11.30 -2.18 10.30
CA LEU A 34 -10.64 -0.89 10.52
C LEU A 34 -11.60 0.09 11.18
N THR A 35 -11.05 1.02 11.98
CA THR A 35 -11.81 2.19 12.45
C THR A 35 -12.06 3.16 11.29
N PRO A 36 -12.99 4.14 11.45
CA PRO A 36 -13.20 5.15 10.41
C PRO A 36 -11.94 5.95 10.04
N ASP A 37 -11.08 6.26 11.02
CA ASP A 37 -9.83 6.97 10.77
C ASP A 37 -8.82 6.10 10.01
N GLU A 38 -8.75 4.81 10.34
CA GLU A 38 -7.92 3.84 9.62
C GLU A 38 -8.42 3.58 8.20
N GLU A 39 -9.74 3.61 7.99
CA GLU A 39 -10.35 3.47 6.66
C GLU A 39 -10.00 4.67 5.77
N GLN A 40 -10.03 5.88 6.34
CA GLN A 40 -9.60 7.10 5.65
C GLN A 40 -8.10 7.06 5.33
N ASP A 41 -7.24 6.72 6.30
CA ASP A 41 -5.80 6.56 6.08
C ASP A 41 -5.53 5.49 5.00
N ARG A 42 -6.22 4.34 5.03
CA ARG A 42 -6.12 3.32 3.98
C ARG A 42 -6.49 3.88 2.60
N ALA A 43 -7.56 4.68 2.51
CA ALA A 43 -8.01 5.29 1.26
C ALA A 43 -6.99 6.29 0.70
N ASP A 44 -6.38 7.10 1.56
CA ASP A 44 -5.34 8.05 1.16
C ASP A 44 -4.07 7.31 0.70
N ARG A 45 -3.65 6.30 1.46
CA ARG A 45 -2.46 5.50 1.14
C ARG A 45 -2.60 4.68 -0.14
N ILE A 46 -3.77 4.08 -0.40
CA ILE A 46 -3.95 3.33 -1.64
C ILE A 46 -3.88 4.27 -2.85
N HIS A 47 -4.41 5.48 -2.73
CA HIS A 47 -4.33 6.48 -3.78
C HIS A 47 -2.87 6.88 -4.07
N GLU A 48 -2.10 7.19 -3.03
CA GLU A 48 -0.68 7.56 -3.18
C GLU A 48 0.17 6.40 -3.68
N PHE A 49 -0.04 5.19 -3.17
CA PHE A 49 0.62 3.96 -3.62
C PHE A 49 0.42 3.72 -5.12
N LEU A 50 -0.83 3.82 -5.61
CA LEU A 50 -1.14 3.66 -7.02
C LEU A 50 -0.51 4.76 -7.86
N ASN A 51 -0.62 6.02 -7.44
CA ASN A 51 -0.06 7.15 -8.16
C ASN A 51 1.46 7.04 -8.31
N ILE A 52 2.17 6.65 -7.24
CA ILE A 52 3.62 6.43 -7.30
C ILE A 52 3.95 5.23 -8.20
N GLY A 53 3.22 4.12 -8.08
CA GLY A 53 3.46 2.94 -8.92
C GLY A 53 3.27 3.22 -10.40
N TYR A 54 2.23 3.97 -10.78
CA TYR A 54 2.04 4.42 -12.16
C TYR A 54 3.19 5.30 -12.66
N SER A 55 3.80 6.11 -11.79
CA SER A 55 4.99 6.91 -12.16
C SER A 55 6.24 6.07 -12.42
N PHE A 56 6.22 4.79 -12.05
CA PHE A 56 7.25 3.78 -12.33
C PHE A 56 6.77 2.72 -13.35
N ASP A 57 5.75 3.04 -14.15
CA ASP A 57 5.18 2.17 -15.18
C ASP A 57 4.63 0.83 -14.66
N LEU A 58 4.32 0.74 -13.36
CA LEU A 58 3.64 -0.43 -12.79
C LEU A 58 2.16 -0.42 -13.19
N THR A 59 1.67 -1.59 -13.55
CA THR A 59 0.24 -1.81 -13.77
C THR A 59 -0.48 -2.01 -12.44
N GLU A 60 -1.79 -1.73 -12.42
CA GLU A 60 -2.65 -2.02 -11.28
C GLU A 60 -2.55 -3.49 -10.85
N LYS A 61 -2.49 -4.41 -11.82
CA LYS A 61 -2.32 -5.85 -11.56
C LYS A 61 -1.03 -6.17 -10.81
N GLU A 62 0.08 -5.55 -11.18
CA GLU A 62 1.37 -5.73 -10.48
C GLU A 62 1.30 -5.16 -9.08
N MET A 63 0.72 -3.98 -8.91
CA MET A 63 0.54 -3.33 -7.61
C MET A 63 -0.34 -4.16 -6.66
N VAL A 64 -1.47 -4.67 -7.14
CA VAL A 64 -2.34 -5.60 -6.39
C VAL A 64 -1.58 -6.89 -6.05
N THR A 65 -0.80 -7.42 -6.98
CA THR A 65 0.03 -8.61 -6.75
C THR A 65 1.05 -8.37 -5.63
N ILE A 66 1.74 -7.22 -5.65
CA ILE A 66 2.72 -6.83 -4.63
C ILE A 66 2.05 -6.66 -3.25
N LEU A 67 0.88 -6.03 -3.22
CA LEU A 67 0.11 -5.79 -2.00
C LEU A 67 -0.32 -7.11 -1.33
N TYR A 68 -0.86 -8.05 -2.10
CA TYR A 68 -1.37 -9.31 -1.56
C TYR A 68 -0.34 -10.44 -1.52
N ARG A 69 0.88 -10.20 -2.05
CA ARG A 69 1.97 -11.17 -1.98
C ARG A 69 2.26 -11.53 -0.52
N GLU A 70 2.29 -12.84 -0.27
CA GLU A 70 2.56 -13.44 1.04
C GLU A 70 1.51 -13.13 2.12
N LEU A 71 0.34 -12.59 1.74
CA LEU A 71 -0.72 -12.32 2.72
C LEU A 71 -1.24 -13.61 3.38
N PHE A 72 -1.28 -14.71 2.64
CA PHE A 72 -1.84 -16.00 3.07
C PHE A 72 -0.77 -17.07 3.33
N THR A 73 0.50 -16.75 3.17
CA THR A 73 1.57 -17.69 3.54
C THR A 73 1.69 -17.73 5.05
N VAL A 74 1.38 -18.89 5.63
CA VAL A 74 1.58 -19.20 7.04
C VAL A 74 3.09 -19.20 7.30
N ALA A 75 3.54 -18.36 8.25
CA ALA A 75 4.90 -18.41 8.77
C ALA A 75 5.08 -19.63 9.69
#